data_AF-A0A520EUD1-F1
#
_entry.id   AF-A0A520EUD1-F1
#
_cell.length_a   1.000
_cell.length_b   1.000
_cell.length_c   1.000
_cell.angle_alpha   90.00
_cell.angle_beta   90.00
_cell.angle_gamma   90.00
#
_symmetry.space_group_name_H-M   'P 1'
#
loop_
_entity.id
_entity.type
_entity.pdbx_description
1 polymer ?
#
loop_
_entity_poly.entity_id
_entity_poly.type
_entity_poly.pdbx_seq_one_letter_code
_entity_poly.pdbx_strand_id
1 'polypeptide(L)'
;MNDSPTTRPSEPTTIAEYLDAHALQVLPLDGAAAADLGITVPVPAGWQTLDPAQFPGATQVTVEPNLVENGFAPNAVLLVGKLSHSIDPEALMALGFGDGRAMP
;
A
#
# COMPACT_ATOMS: atom_id res chain seq x y z
N MET A 1 -0.01 -46.13 -9.24
CA MET A 1 -0.72 -44.83 -9.24
C MET A 1 -0.01 -43.95 -8.23
N ASN A 2 0.76 -42.98 -8.69
CA ASN A 2 1.37 -41.97 -7.83
C ASN A 2 0.41 -40.78 -7.80
N ASP A 3 -0.36 -40.64 -6.71
CA ASP A 3 -1.08 -39.41 -6.43
C ASP A 3 -0.09 -38.41 -5.80
N SER A 4 0.43 -37.50 -6.61
CA SER A 4 1.11 -36.32 -6.09
C SER A 4 0.06 -35.45 -5.37
N PRO A 5 0.29 -35.02 -4.11
CA PRO A 5 -0.64 -34.14 -3.44
C PRO A 5 -0.65 -32.81 -4.21
N THR A 6 -1.77 -32.50 -4.84
CA THR A 6 -2.05 -31.14 -5.31
C THR A 6 -2.24 -30.30 -4.05
N THR A 7 -1.21 -29.58 -3.63
CA THR A 7 -1.33 -28.50 -2.66
C THR A 7 -2.26 -27.48 -3.28
N ARG A 8 -3.52 -27.42 -2.81
CA ARG A 8 -4.38 -26.29 -3.13
C ARG A 8 -3.68 -25.02 -2.63
N PRO A 9 -3.63 -23.93 -3.42
CA PRO A 9 -3.15 -22.66 -2.91
C PRO A 9 -3.91 -22.34 -1.62
N SER A 10 -3.19 -21.95 -0.57
CA SER A 10 -3.81 -21.43 0.64
C SER A 10 -4.58 -20.14 0.29
N GLU A 11 -5.71 -19.92 0.95
CA GLU A 11 -6.47 -18.68 0.79
C GLU A 11 -5.59 -17.49 1.20
N PRO A 12 -5.63 -16.36 0.45
CA PRO A 12 -4.87 -15.17 0.79
C PRO A 12 -5.22 -14.66 2.20
N THR A 13 -4.20 -14.26 2.94
CA THR A 13 -4.32 -13.67 4.28
C THR A 13 -3.94 -12.20 4.30
N THR A 14 -3.33 -11.69 3.22
CA THR A 14 -2.88 -10.30 3.05
C THR A 14 -3.38 -9.69 1.74
N ILE A 15 -3.39 -8.37 1.64
CA ILE A 15 -3.69 -7.68 0.38
C ILE A 15 -2.63 -8.04 -0.67
N ALA A 16 -1.36 -8.10 -0.29
CA ALA A 16 -0.27 -8.46 -1.21
C ALA A 16 -0.48 -9.85 -1.84
N GLU A 17 -0.83 -10.86 -1.04
CA GLU A 17 -1.13 -12.22 -1.52
C GLU A 17 -2.35 -12.26 -2.44
N TYR A 18 -3.39 -11.49 -2.12
CA TYR A 18 -4.59 -11.41 -2.96
C TYR A 18 -4.28 -10.81 -4.33
N LEU A 19 -3.50 -9.73 -4.37
CA LEU A 19 -3.09 -9.10 -5.63
C LEU A 19 -2.28 -10.07 -6.49
N ASP A 20 -1.34 -10.80 -5.90
CA ASP A 20 -0.53 -11.80 -6.61
C ASP A 20 -1.37 -12.97 -7.14
N ALA A 21 -2.25 -13.54 -6.30
CA ALA A 21 -3.12 -14.66 -6.66
C ALA A 21 -4.07 -14.34 -7.83
N HIS A 22 -4.40 -13.06 -8.03
CA HIS A 22 -5.26 -12.59 -9.12
C HIS A 22 -4.48 -11.91 -10.26
N ALA A 23 -3.14 -11.94 -10.22
CA ALA A 23 -2.26 -11.27 -11.19
C ALA A 23 -2.58 -9.77 -11.38
N LEU A 24 -3.00 -9.11 -10.30
CA LEU A 24 -3.37 -7.69 -10.30
C LEU A 24 -2.13 -6.80 -10.21
N GLN A 25 -1.98 -5.90 -11.17
CA GLN A 25 -1.02 -4.81 -11.06
C GLN A 25 -1.67 -3.56 -10.43
N VAL A 26 -0.90 -2.88 -9.58
CA VAL A 26 -1.23 -1.55 -9.04
C VAL A 26 -0.40 -0.51 -9.79
N LEU A 27 -1.05 0.31 -10.61
CA LEU A 27 -0.43 1.42 -11.32
C LEU A 27 -0.44 2.65 -10.40
N PRO A 28 0.72 3.14 -9.91
CA PRO A 28 0.75 4.24 -8.96
C PRO A 28 0.24 5.54 -9.61
N LEU A 29 -0.47 6.34 -8.82
CA LEU A 29 -0.90 7.68 -9.18
C LEU A 29 -0.04 8.71 -8.43
N ASP A 30 0.33 9.79 -9.12
CA ASP A 30 0.96 10.94 -8.48
C ASP A 30 -0.06 11.76 -7.66
N GLY A 31 0.45 12.72 -6.88
CA GLY A 31 -0.39 13.56 -6.02
C GLY A 31 -1.44 14.37 -6.77
N ALA A 32 -1.18 14.79 -8.01
CA ALA A 32 -2.15 15.56 -8.80
C ALA A 32 -3.30 14.66 -9.27
N ALA A 33 -2.98 13.48 -9.82
CA ALA A 33 -3.97 12.50 -10.24
C ALA A 33 -4.80 11.97 -9.06
N ALA A 34 -4.21 11.83 -7.87
CA ALA A 34 -4.94 11.48 -6.65
C ALA A 34 -5.87 12.62 -6.19
N ALA A 35 -5.42 13.87 -6.26
CA ALA A 35 -6.23 15.04 -5.91
C ALA A 35 -7.45 15.21 -6.83
N ASP A 36 -7.32 14.88 -8.12
CA ASP A 36 -8.44 14.88 -9.07
C ASP A 36 -9.54 13.85 -8.70
N LEU A 37 -9.19 12.80 -7.94
CA LEU A 37 -10.13 11.84 -7.35
C LEU A 37 -10.68 12.29 -5.98
N GLY A 38 -10.28 13.47 -5.49
CA GLY A 38 -10.63 13.99 -4.18
C GLY A 38 -9.84 13.36 -3.03
N ILE A 39 -8.74 12.65 -3.32
CA ILE A 39 -7.89 12.02 -2.29
C ILE A 39 -6.78 13.01 -1.94
N THR A 40 -6.90 13.63 -0.77
CA THR A 40 -5.90 14.58 -0.24
C THR A 40 -5.59 14.29 1.22
N VAL A 41 -4.32 14.34 1.58
CA VAL A 41 -3.87 14.24 2.98
C VAL A 41 -3.27 15.58 3.41
N PRO A 42 -3.82 16.25 4.45
CA PRO A 42 -3.27 17.50 4.93
C PRO A 42 -1.90 17.27 5.56
N VAL A 43 -1.01 18.26 5.45
CA VAL A 43 0.30 18.26 6.13
C VAL A 43 0.10 18.85 7.53
N PRO A 44 0.34 18.10 8.61
CA PRO A 44 0.21 18.63 9.96
C PRO A 44 1.25 19.72 10.27
N ALA A 45 0.99 20.54 11.30
CA ALA A 45 1.96 21.53 11.75
C ALA A 45 3.26 20.86 12.22
N GLY A 46 4.41 21.40 11.82
CA GLY A 46 5.73 20.81 12.09
C GLY A 46 6.18 19.77 11.06
N TRP A 47 5.24 19.25 10.25
CA TRP A 47 5.54 18.29 9.20
C TRP A 47 5.88 19.00 7.88
N GLN A 48 6.60 18.30 7.03
CA GLN A 48 6.91 18.72 5.67
C GLN A 48 6.69 17.59 4.68
N THR A 49 6.37 17.93 3.44
CA THR A 49 6.31 16.98 2.32
C THR A 49 7.72 16.74 1.77
N LEU A 50 8.05 15.47 1.53
CA LEU A 50 9.27 15.06 0.81
C LEU A 50 8.96 14.84 -0.67
N ASP A 51 10.00 14.84 -1.50
CA ASP A 51 9.87 14.47 -2.90
C ASP A 51 9.47 12.98 -3.03
N PRO A 52 8.26 12.65 -3.51
CA PRO A 52 7.81 11.28 -3.64
C PRO A 52 8.67 10.47 -4.62
N ALA A 53 9.43 11.09 -5.53
CA ALA A 53 10.34 10.37 -6.42
C ALA A 53 11.46 9.61 -5.67
N GLN A 54 11.73 9.99 -4.42
CA GLN A 54 12.66 9.27 -3.54
C GLN A 54 12.05 7.99 -2.93
N PHE A 55 10.74 7.81 -3.04
CA PHE A 55 9.97 6.73 -2.42
C PHE A 55 9.16 6.00 -3.50
N PRO A 56 9.64 4.84 -4.01
CA PRO A 56 9.01 4.15 -5.13
C PRO A 56 7.51 3.88 -4.90
N GLY A 57 6.68 4.33 -5.84
CA GLY A 57 5.22 4.15 -5.79
C GLY A 57 4.48 5.13 -4.88
N ALA A 58 5.16 6.03 -4.17
CA ALA A 58 4.52 7.00 -3.30
C ALA A 58 3.76 8.08 -4.06
N THR A 59 2.55 8.37 -3.59
CA THR A 59 1.74 9.51 -4.03
C THR A 59 2.11 10.75 -3.23
N GLN A 60 2.32 10.59 -1.92
CA GLN A 60 2.76 11.67 -1.03
C GLN A 60 3.54 11.07 0.14
N VAL A 61 4.61 11.75 0.57
CA VAL A 61 5.36 11.41 1.77
C VAL A 61 5.48 12.64 2.64
N THR A 62 5.09 12.52 3.90
CA THR A 62 5.23 13.59 4.89
C THR A 62 6.04 13.10 6.08
N VAL A 63 6.87 13.97 6.64
CA VAL A 63 7.75 13.67 7.77
C VAL A 63 7.72 14.81 8.79
N GLU A 64 7.85 14.48 10.07
CA GLU A 64 8.20 15.43 11.14
C GLU A 64 9.72 15.41 11.33
N PRO A 65 10.49 16.29 10.66
CA PRO A 65 11.95 16.20 10.64
C PRO A 65 12.61 16.58 11.99
N ASN A 66 11.84 17.19 12.90
CA ASN A 66 12.35 17.68 14.18
C ASN A 66 12.21 16.67 15.33
N LEU A 67 11.57 15.52 15.09
CA LEU A 67 11.32 14.49 16.09
C LEU A 67 12.05 13.18 15.73
N VAL A 68 13.34 13.27 15.41
CA VAL A 68 14.13 12.09 15.05
C VAL A 68 14.60 11.37 16.31
N GLU A 69 14.18 10.11 16.46
CA GLU A 69 14.59 9.23 17.56
C GLU A 69 15.22 7.96 16.99
N ASN A 70 16.41 7.58 17.46
CA ASN A 70 17.13 6.40 16.99
C ASN A 70 17.29 6.31 15.46
N GLY A 71 17.42 7.45 14.78
CA GLY A 71 17.53 7.52 13.32
C GLY A 71 16.20 7.39 12.57
N PHE A 72 15.08 7.32 13.28
CA PHE A 72 13.74 7.29 12.70
C PHE A 72 13.04 8.63 12.89
N ALA A 73 12.52 9.18 11.79
CA ALA A 73 11.63 10.33 11.82
C ALA A 73 10.18 9.84 11.63
N PRO A 74 9.23 10.23 12.49
CA PRO A 74 7.81 9.97 12.25
C PRO A 74 7.41 10.44 10.86
N ASN A 75 6.78 9.54 10.11
CA ASN A 75 6.39 9.80 8.73
C ASN A 75 5.06 9.13 8.42
N ALA A 76 4.42 9.63 7.37
CA ALA A 76 3.23 9.07 6.77
C ALA A 76 3.45 9.00 5.26
N VAL A 77 3.14 7.84 4.68
CA VAL A 77 3.27 7.57 3.25
C VAL A 77 1.88 7.25 2.71
N LEU A 78 1.44 8.02 1.73
CA LEU A 78 0.23 7.77 0.98
C LEU A 78 0.58 7.04 -0.32
N LEU A 79 -0.06 5.90 -0.54
CA LEU A 79 -0.03 5.17 -1.80
C LEU A 79 -1.43 5.20 -2.40
N VAL A 80 -1.58 5.72 -3.61
CA VAL A 80 -2.80 5.64 -4.41
C VAL A 80 -2.45 4.97 -5.73
N GLY A 81 -3.25 4.00 -6.15
CA GLY A 81 -3.00 3.29 -7.39
C GLY A 81 -4.27 2.78 -8.05
N LYS A 82 -4.20 2.65 -9.37
CA LYS A 82 -5.24 2.03 -10.19
C LYS A 82 -4.97 0.53 -10.31
N LEU A 83 -5.98 -0.27 -10.01
CA LEU A 83 -5.95 -1.71 -10.29
C LEU A 83 -6.07 -1.96 -11.80
N SER A 84 -5.25 -2.87 -12.32
CA SER A 84 -5.23 -3.25 -13.73
C SER A 84 -6.57 -3.78 -14.27
N HIS A 85 -7.42 -4.32 -13.41
CA HIS A 85 -8.82 -4.67 -13.70
C HIS A 85 -9.69 -4.62 -12.44
N SER A 86 -11.00 -4.70 -12.63
CA SER A 86 -11.97 -4.70 -11.54
C SER A 86 -11.85 -5.94 -10.66
N ILE A 87 -12.21 -5.78 -9.39
CA ILE A 87 -12.23 -6.81 -8.36
C ILE A 87 -13.51 -6.70 -7.51
N ASP A 88 -13.73 -7.67 -6.63
CA ASP A 88 -14.66 -7.53 -5.50
C ASP A 88 -13.98 -6.71 -4.38
N PRO A 89 -14.42 -5.48 -4.09
CA PRO A 89 -13.81 -4.66 -3.05
C PRO A 89 -13.99 -5.25 -1.65
N GLU A 90 -15.07 -5.98 -1.37
CA GLU A 90 -15.32 -6.55 -0.03
C GLU A 90 -14.33 -7.68 0.27
N ALA A 91 -14.03 -8.50 -0.73
CA ALA A 91 -13.00 -9.55 -0.63
C ALA A 91 -11.62 -8.96 -0.31
N LEU A 92 -11.26 -7.82 -0.92
CA LEU A 92 -9.99 -7.15 -0.64
C LEU A 92 -9.98 -6.50 0.75
N MET A 93 -11.07 -5.83 1.13
CA MET A 93 -11.18 -5.13 2.41
C MET A 93 -11.14 -6.10 3.61
N ALA A 94 -11.64 -7.33 3.45
CA ALA A 94 -11.54 -8.38 4.46
C ALA A 94 -10.08 -8.72 4.85
N LEU A 95 -9.12 -8.42 3.97
CA LEU A 95 -7.69 -8.70 4.15
C LEU A 95 -6.91 -7.49 4.71
N GLY A 96 -7.56 -6.34 4.97
CA GLY A 96 -6.90 -5.06 5.26
C GLY A 96 -6.01 -5.02 6.51
N PHE A 97 -6.13 -5.99 7.42
CA PHE A 97 -5.25 -6.13 8.58
C PHE A 97 -4.09 -7.12 8.36
N GLY A 98 -4.10 -7.87 7.26
CA GLY A 98 -3.19 -8.97 6.99
C GLY A 98 -1.73 -8.51 6.91
N ASP A 99 -1.44 -7.56 6.03
CA ASP A 99 -0.08 -7.07 5.79
C ASP A 99 0.54 -6.49 7.08
N GLY A 100 -0.25 -5.75 7.86
CA GLY A 100 0.21 -5.18 9.13
C GLY A 100 0.50 -6.22 10.20
N ARG A 101 -0.23 -7.34 10.23
CA ARG A 101 0.01 -8.46 11.17
C ARG A 101 1.17 -9.37 10.76
N ALA A 102 1.49 -9.40 9.46
CA ALA A 102 2.60 -10.18 8.93
C ALA A 102 3.97 -9.50 9.10
N MET A 103 3.99 -8.24 9.54
CA MET A 103 5.24 -7.53 9.86
C MET A 103 5.95 -8.18 11.06
N PRO A 104 7.29 -8.25 11.04
CA PRO A 104 8.11 -8.88 12.08
C PRO A 104 8.13 -8.12 13.41
#